data_AF-A0A6M0AR07-F1
#
_entry.id   AF-A0A6M0AR07-F1
#
_cell.length_a   1.000
_cell.length_b   1.000
_cell.length_c   1.000
_cell.angle_alpha   90.00
_cell.angle_beta   90.00
_cell.angle_gamma   90.00
#
_symmetry.space_group_name_H-M   'P 1'
#
loop_
_entity.id
_entity.type
_entity.pdbx_description
1 polymer ?
#
loop_
_entity_poly.entity_id
_entity_poly.type
_entity_poly.pdbx_seq_one_letter_code
_entity_poly.pdbx_strand_id
1 'polypeptide(L)'
;MKLHKPPGLFDTIVSYFRSCLKSLTDKRKGKNKRYTMEDAALSAFGVFFTQTPSFLAYQRQMEKSKGLSNAQSLFGVHQIPSDNQIRALQGLCPAGRVVASI
;
A
#
# COMPACT_ATOMS: atom_id res chain seq x y z
N MET A 1 -26.23 19.50 8.78
CA MET A 1 -24.76 19.68 8.83
C MET A 1 -24.13 18.36 9.25
N LYS A 2 -23.30 17.72 8.41
CA LYS A 2 -22.60 16.49 8.81
C LYS A 2 -21.38 16.90 9.64
N LEU A 3 -21.31 16.43 10.88
CA LEU A 3 -20.18 16.64 11.76
C LEU A 3 -18.96 15.91 11.16
N HIS A 4 -18.02 16.66 10.57
CA HIS A 4 -16.75 16.09 10.15
C HIS A 4 -15.93 15.78 11.41
N LYS A 5 -15.89 14.50 11.79
CA LYS A 5 -14.98 14.03 12.82
C LYS A 5 -13.55 14.30 12.32
N PRO A 6 -12.68 14.92 13.13
CA PRO A 6 -11.28 15.08 12.74
C PRO A 6 -10.67 13.69 12.47
N PRO A 7 -9.81 13.56 11.46
CA PRO A 7 -9.16 12.29 11.13
C PRO A 7 -8.47 11.73 12.37
N GLY A 8 -8.57 10.42 12.57
CA GLY A 8 -7.83 9.76 13.64
C GLY A 8 -6.33 9.81 13.37
N LEU A 9 -5.51 9.58 14.41
CA LEU A 9 -4.06 9.52 14.28
C LEU A 9 -3.61 8.56 13.16
N PHE A 10 -4.28 7.42 13.04
CA PHE A 10 -4.01 6.45 11.98
C PHE A 10 -4.24 7.03 10.59
N ASP A 11 -5.37 7.72 10.38
CA ASP A 11 -5.70 8.37 9.10
C ASP A 11 -4.66 9.45 8.75
N THR A 12 -4.20 10.22 9.74
CA THR A 12 -3.14 11.22 9.57
C THR A 12 -1.82 10.58 9.14
N ILE A 13 -1.41 9.49 9.79
CA ILE A 13 -0.17 8.77 9.47
C ILE A 13 -0.26 8.18 8.06
N VAL A 14 -1.37 7.51 7.73
CA VAL A 14 -1.60 6.94 6.39
C VAL A 14 -1.59 8.05 5.34
N SER A 15 -2.26 9.19 5.59
CA SER A 15 -2.27 10.32 4.65
C SER A 15 -0.87 10.89 4.41
N TYR A 16 -0.06 11.07 5.45
CA TYR A 16 1.33 11.52 5.31
C TYR A 16 2.17 10.52 4.51
N PHE A 17 2.03 9.23 4.83
CA PHE A 17 2.73 8.17 4.13
C PHE A 17 2.35 8.12 2.64
N ARG A 18 1.06 8.23 2.32
CA ARG A 18 0.57 8.31 0.92
C ARG A 18 1.20 9.48 0.16
N SER A 19 1.27 10.66 0.78
CA SER A 19 1.91 11.84 0.20
C SER A 19 3.41 11.60 -0.08
N CYS A 20 4.12 10.94 0.84
CA CYS A 20 5.50 10.53 0.61
C CYS A 20 5.62 9.56 -0.58
N LEU A 21 4.76 8.54 -0.64
CA LEU A 21 4.79 7.54 -1.73
C LEU A 21 4.48 8.12 -3.11
N LYS A 22 3.64 9.15 -3.20
CA LYS A 22 3.38 9.88 -4.46
C LYS A 22 4.62 10.54 -5.04
N SER A 23 5.59 10.91 -4.20
CA SER A 23 6.84 11.54 -4.63
C SER A 23 7.87 10.55 -5.18
N LEU A 24 7.63 9.25 -5.05
CA LEU A 24 8.56 8.22 -5.52
C LEU A 24 8.67 8.22 -7.04
N THR A 25 9.91 8.20 -7.54
CA THR A 25 10.17 8.01 -8.96
C THR A 25 9.68 6.63 -9.42
N ASP A 26 8.70 6.62 -10.32
CA ASP A 26 8.18 5.37 -10.90
C ASP A 26 9.15 4.81 -11.95
N LYS A 27 10.01 3.88 -11.52
CA LYS A 27 10.99 3.18 -12.37
C LYS A 27 10.38 2.01 -13.16
N ARG A 28 9.10 1.68 -12.95
CA ARG A 28 8.44 0.58 -13.67
C ARG A 28 8.32 0.92 -15.15
N LYS A 29 8.37 -0.09 -16.02
CA LYS A 29 8.31 0.06 -17.47
C LYS A 29 7.25 -0.87 -18.08
N GLY A 30 6.76 -0.50 -19.27
CA GLY A 30 5.82 -1.32 -20.06
C GLY A 30 4.52 -1.63 -19.31
N LYS A 31 4.06 -2.88 -19.42
CA LYS A 31 2.77 -3.35 -18.85
C LYS A 31 2.70 -3.33 -17.31
N ASN A 32 3.81 -3.06 -16.62
CA ASN A 32 3.86 -2.98 -15.15
C ASN A 32 3.31 -1.66 -14.57
N LYS A 33 2.81 -0.75 -15.42
CA LYS A 33 2.17 0.51 -15.02
C LYS A 33 0.63 0.46 -14.95
N ARG A 34 0.04 -0.74 -14.87
CA ARG A 34 -1.43 -0.92 -14.77
C ARG A 34 -2.05 -0.24 -13.53
N TYR A 35 -1.25 -0.01 -12.49
CA TYR A 35 -1.64 0.61 -11.22
C TYR A 35 -0.74 1.80 -10.92
N THR A 36 -1.25 2.78 -10.17
CA THR A 36 -0.45 3.95 -9.75
C THR A 36 0.75 3.51 -8.91
N MET A 37 1.81 4.32 -8.88
CA MET A 37 2.97 4.02 -8.03
C MET A 37 2.60 4.04 -6.55
N GLU A 38 1.66 4.91 -6.17
CA GLU A 38 1.07 4.98 -4.84
C GLU A 38 0.36 3.67 -4.45
N ASP A 39 -0.58 3.18 -5.27
CA ASP A 39 -1.29 1.91 -5.00
C ASP A 39 -0.32 0.74 -4.89
N ALA A 40 0.72 0.74 -5.73
CA ALA A 40 1.73 -0.31 -5.76
C ALA A 40 2.59 -0.31 -4.49
N ALA A 41 3.06 0.85 -4.06
CA ALA A 41 3.87 0.99 -2.85
C ALA A 41 3.06 0.75 -1.56
N LEU A 42 1.81 1.22 -1.50
CA LEU A 42 0.90 0.93 -0.38
C LEU A 42 0.61 -0.56 -0.27
N SER A 43 0.42 -1.25 -1.40
CA SER A 43 0.23 -2.70 -1.42
C SER A 43 1.47 -3.44 -0.91
N ALA A 44 2.67 -2.99 -1.31
CA ALA A 44 3.92 -3.58 -0.80
C ALA A 44 4.12 -3.35 0.70
N PHE A 45 3.73 -2.17 1.21
CA PHE A 45 3.72 -1.89 2.63
C PHE A 45 2.75 -2.79 3.40
N GLY A 46 1.55 -3.03 2.85
CA GLY A 46 0.54 -3.88 3.45
C GLY A 46 1.01 -5.31 3.76
N VAL A 47 1.96 -5.85 2.97
CA VAL A 47 2.54 -7.18 3.20
C VAL A 47 3.23 -7.29 4.57
N PHE A 48 3.84 -6.22 5.08
CA PHE A 48 4.49 -6.26 6.40
C PHE A 48 3.49 -6.50 7.55
N PHE A 49 2.21 -6.25 7.33
CA PHE A 49 1.15 -6.38 8.34
C PHE A 49 0.32 -7.65 8.17
N THR A 50 0.58 -8.46 7.14
CA THR A 50 -0.20 -9.65 6.83
C THR A 50 0.72 -10.85 6.64
N GLN A 51 0.70 -11.78 7.60
CA GLN A 51 1.45 -13.04 7.53
C GLN A 51 0.68 -14.06 6.67
N THR A 52 0.55 -13.80 5.37
CA THR A 52 -0.18 -14.66 4.45
C THR A 52 0.69 -15.04 3.25
N PRO A 53 0.64 -16.30 2.76
CA PRO A 53 1.44 -16.74 1.61
C PRO A 53 1.19 -15.95 0.32
N SER A 54 -0.02 -15.39 0.16
CA SER A 54 -0.39 -14.48 -0.92
C SER A 54 -1.20 -13.32 -0.35
N PHE A 55 -0.64 -12.13 -0.45
CA PHE A 55 -1.30 -10.89 -0.05
C PHE A 55 -2.54 -10.67 -0.93
N LEU A 56 -2.39 -10.81 -2.25
CA LEU A 56 -3.49 -10.59 -3.18
C LEU A 56 -4.66 -11.55 -2.93
N ALA A 57 -4.38 -12.84 -2.72
CA ALA A 57 -5.43 -13.82 -2.45
C ALA A 57 -6.16 -13.51 -1.15
N TYR A 58 -5.43 -13.12 -0.10
CA TYR A 58 -6.02 -12.77 1.19
C TYR A 58 -6.92 -11.53 1.08
N GLN A 59 -6.47 -10.46 0.42
CA GLN A 59 -7.29 -9.26 0.23
C GLN A 59 -8.55 -9.55 -0.60
N ARG A 60 -8.44 -10.35 -1.67
CA ARG A 60 -9.60 -10.77 -2.49
C ARG A 60 -10.59 -11.61 -1.70
N GLN A 61 -10.11 -12.53 -0.86
CA GLN A 61 -10.98 -13.32 0.00
C GLN A 61 -11.71 -12.45 1.01
N MET A 62 -11.02 -11.46 1.59
CA MET A 62 -11.63 -10.50 2.52
C MET A 62 -12.70 -9.65 1.84
N GLU A 63 -12.42 -9.14 0.63
CA GLU A 63 -13.40 -8.40 -0.16
C GLU A 63 -14.63 -9.27 -0.49
N LYS A 64 -14.44 -10.53 -0.89
CA LYS A 64 -15.54 -11.46 -1.15
C LYS A 64 -16.38 -11.77 0.10
N SER A 65 -15.76 -11.88 1.27
CA SER A 65 -16.43 -12.29 2.51
C SER A 65 -17.01 -11.14 3.32
N LYS A 66 -16.44 -9.93 3.22
CA LYS A 66 -16.77 -8.77 4.06
C LYS A 66 -17.12 -7.51 3.25
N GLY A 67 -17.06 -7.56 1.93
CA GLY A 67 -17.33 -6.43 1.03
C GLY A 67 -16.18 -5.44 0.87
N LEU A 68 -15.18 -5.48 1.76
CA LEU A 68 -13.98 -4.64 1.70
C LEU A 68 -12.76 -5.42 2.22
N SER A 69 -11.59 -5.06 1.70
CA SER A 69 -10.29 -5.59 2.12
C SER A 69 -9.53 -4.61 3.01
N ASN A 70 -8.56 -5.10 3.79
CA ASN A 70 -7.66 -4.23 4.58
C ASN A 70 -6.88 -3.26 3.68
N ALA A 71 -6.49 -3.70 2.47
CA ALA A 71 -5.84 -2.84 1.49
C ALA A 71 -6.70 -1.61 1.13
N GLN A 72 -8.01 -1.80 0.97
CA GLN A 72 -8.96 -0.73 0.69
C GLN A 72 -9.25 0.11 1.93
N SER A 73 -9.56 -0.51 3.07
CA SER A 73 -10.06 0.23 4.25
C SER A 73 -8.97 0.91 5.07
N LEU A 74 -7.80 0.28 5.23
CA LEU A 74 -6.72 0.81 6.07
C LEU A 74 -5.75 1.68 5.26
N PHE A 75 -5.49 1.30 4.02
CA PHE A 75 -4.46 1.94 3.21
C PHE A 75 -5.03 2.73 2.02
N GLY A 76 -6.33 2.52 1.68
CA GLY A 76 -6.99 3.17 0.56
C GLY A 76 -6.37 2.82 -0.79
N VAL A 77 -5.94 1.57 -0.95
CA VAL A 77 -5.49 1.00 -2.22
C VAL A 77 -6.70 0.76 -3.11
N HIS A 78 -6.67 1.30 -4.32
CA HIS A 78 -7.78 1.14 -5.28
C HIS A 78 -7.61 -0.10 -6.15
N GLN A 79 -6.37 -0.44 -6.49
CA GLN A 79 -6.05 -1.61 -7.29
C GLN A 79 -4.82 -2.33 -6.74
N ILE A 80 -5.00 -3.61 -6.38
CA ILE A 80 -3.97 -4.41 -5.72
C ILE A 80 -3.14 -5.15 -6.79
N PRO A 81 -1.81 -4.95 -6.87
CA PRO A 81 -0.95 -5.69 -7.79
C PRO A 81 -0.85 -7.18 -7.45
N SER A 82 -0.30 -7.98 -8.37
CA SER A 82 -0.01 -9.39 -8.08
C SER A 82 1.11 -9.55 -7.06
N ASP A 83 1.16 -10.68 -6.36
CA ASP A 83 2.20 -10.95 -5.37
C ASP A 83 3.62 -10.87 -5.97
N ASN A 84 3.79 -11.28 -7.23
CA ASN A 84 5.06 -11.15 -7.94
C ASN A 84 5.45 -9.69 -8.17
N GLN A 85 4.49 -8.84 -8.53
CA GLN A 85 4.73 -7.40 -8.69
C GLN A 85 5.01 -6.73 -7.34
N ILE A 86 4.30 -7.13 -6.29
CA ILE A 86 4.54 -6.66 -4.93
C ILE A 86 5.96 -7.01 -4.47
N ARG A 87 6.41 -8.25 -4.67
CA ARG A 87 7.80 -8.66 -4.37
C ARG A 87 8.84 -7.89 -5.18
N ALA A 88 8.58 -7.63 -6.47
CA ALA A 88 9.50 -6.85 -7.30
C ALA A 88 9.64 -5.39 -6.81
N LEU A 89 8.62 -4.84 -6.16
CA LEU A 89 8.65 -3.48 -5.58
C LEU A 89 9.46 -3.41 -4.28
N GLN A 90 9.56 -4.52 -3.54
CA GLN A 90 10.35 -4.59 -2.30
C GLN A 90 11.86 -4.40 -2.55
N GLY A 91 12.33 -4.68 -3.78
CA GLY A 91 13.72 -4.44 -4.21
C GLY A 91 14.02 -3.02 -4.72
N LEU A 92 13.04 -2.09 -4.73
CA LEU A 92 13.24 -0.73 -5.24
C LEU A 92 13.71 0.27 -4.19
N CYS A 93 13.80 -0.13 -2.92
CA CYS A 93 14.49 0.63 -1.90
C CYS A 93 15.99 0.34 -2.04
N PRO A 94 16.84 1.32 -2.44
CA PRO A 94 18.28 1.14 -2.25
C PRO A 94 18.50 0.90 -0.76
N ALA A 95 19.54 0.13 -0.40
CA ALA A 95 20.05 0.08 0.98
C ALA A 95 20.66 1.44 1.36
N GLY A 96 19.85 2.50 1.34
CA GLY A 96 20.16 3.85 1.75
C GLY A 96 19.74 3.99 3.20
N ARG A 97 20.62 3.50 4.09
CA ARG A 97 20.80 3.90 5.48
C ARG A 97 19.57 4.59 6.11
N VAL A 98 18.60 3.80 6.57
CA VAL A 98 17.68 4.26 7.63
C VAL A 98 18.52 4.31 8.90
N VAL A 99 19.22 5.43 9.14
CA VAL A 99 19.64 5.78 10.50
C VAL A 99 18.37 6.18 11.22
N ALA A 100 17.77 5.21 11.91
CA ALA A 100 16.86 5.52 13.00
C ALA A 100 17.74 6.10 14.12
N SER A 101 17.79 7.43 14.22
CA SER A 101 18.14 8.06 15.49
C SER A 101 16.94 7.91 16.40
N ILE A 102 17.03 6.92 17.29
CA ILE A 102 16.24 6.84 18.51
C ILE A 102 17.19 7.17 19.65
#